data_AF-A0A2D8N1P9-F1
#
_entry.id   AF-A0A2D8N1P9-F1
#
_cell.length_a   1.000
_cell.length_b   1.000
_cell.length_c   1.000
_cell.angle_alpha   90.00
_cell.angle_beta   90.00
_cell.angle_gamma   90.00
#
_symmetry.space_group_name_H-M   'P 1'
#
loop_
_entity.id
_entity.type
_entity.pdbx_description
1 polymer ?
#
loop_
_entity_poly.entity_id
_entity_poly.type
_entity_poly.pdbx_seq_one_letter_code
_entity_poly.pdbx_strand_id
1 'polypeptide(L)'
;MKNTWPLTLVLVLCITSFIDLEARIGNLRFPIDVDLEEILGRGDSNNDGRVNISDTSFLCLYLFAGGQEPPCLNQADVDDNGRVDLSDIIYLNSWLFGGGASPPSPGPFNQHCAPDLTLPNLSCEAGCGSYLSD
;
A
#
# COMPACT_ATOMS: atom_id res chain seq x y z
N MET A 1 -31.06 31.39 -44.36
CA MET A 1 -31.45 32.06 -43.11
C MET A 1 -30.44 31.63 -42.07
N LYS A 2 -29.69 32.57 -41.47
CA LYS A 2 -28.55 32.26 -40.62
C LYS A 2 -29.06 31.91 -39.23
N ASN A 3 -28.90 30.65 -38.81
CA ASN A 3 -29.31 30.15 -37.50
C ASN A 3 -28.37 30.71 -36.43
N THR A 4 -28.60 31.95 -36.00
CA THR A 4 -27.94 32.54 -34.84
C THR A 4 -28.72 32.15 -33.59
N TRP A 5 -28.26 31.09 -32.93
CA TRP A 5 -28.71 30.75 -31.58
C TRP A 5 -28.28 31.87 -30.62
N PRO A 6 -29.15 32.33 -29.69
CA PRO A 6 -28.78 33.38 -28.76
C PRO A 6 -27.62 32.91 -27.88
N LEU A 7 -26.65 33.80 -27.60
CA LEU A 7 -25.45 33.51 -26.80
C LEU A 7 -25.79 32.89 -25.44
N THR A 8 -26.96 33.17 -24.89
CA THR A 8 -27.48 32.58 -23.66
C THR A 8 -27.75 31.07 -23.77
N LEU A 9 -28.18 30.58 -24.94
CA LEU A 9 -28.46 29.15 -25.14
C LEU A 9 -27.16 28.34 -25.39
N VAL A 10 -26.16 28.95 -26.02
CA VAL A 10 -24.82 28.34 -26.20
C VAL A 10 -24.10 28.24 -24.85
N LEU A 11 -24.26 29.24 -23.98
CA LEU A 11 -23.69 29.22 -22.62
C LEU A 11 -24.36 28.16 -21.74
N VAL A 12 -25.70 28.01 -21.80
CA VAL A 12 -26.43 26.98 -21.02
C VAL A 12 -26.07 25.56 -21.48
N LEU A 13 -25.89 25.33 -22.79
CA LEU A 13 -25.41 24.03 -23.31
C LEU A 13 -23.95 23.75 -22.94
N CYS A 14 -23.10 24.78 -22.82
CA CYS A 14 -21.72 24.63 -22.35
C CYS A 14 -21.68 24.33 -20.84
N ILE A 15 -22.43 25.07 -20.02
CA ILE A 15 -22.41 24.90 -18.56
C ILE A 15 -23.08 23.57 -18.15
N THR A 16 -24.12 23.11 -18.86
CA THR A 16 -24.73 21.78 -18.61
C THR A 16 -23.84 20.63 -19.07
N SER A 17 -22.98 20.80 -20.08
CA SER A 17 -21.94 19.81 -20.40
C SER A 17 -20.75 19.82 -19.43
N PHE A 18 -20.63 20.83 -18.56
CA PHE A 18 -19.69 20.86 -17.43
C PHE A 18 -20.30 20.43 -16.09
N ILE A 19 -21.63 20.51 -15.91
CA ILE A 19 -22.31 20.04 -14.68
C ILE A 19 -22.80 18.58 -14.80
N ASP A 20 -22.77 17.97 -16.00
CA ASP A 20 -23.00 16.52 -16.18
C ASP A 20 -21.71 15.67 -16.05
N LEU A 21 -20.68 16.16 -15.36
CA LEU A 21 -19.50 15.35 -15.00
C LEU A 21 -19.53 14.86 -13.54
N GLU A 22 -20.41 15.38 -12.68
CA GLU A 22 -20.57 14.84 -11.31
C GLU A 22 -21.75 13.85 -11.18
N ALA A 23 -22.60 13.72 -12.21
CA ALA A 23 -23.70 12.73 -12.24
C ALA A 23 -23.40 11.48 -13.10
N ARG A 24 -22.21 11.40 -13.72
CA ARG A 24 -21.77 10.24 -14.54
C ARG A 24 -20.73 9.34 -13.89
N ILE A 25 -20.48 9.55 -12.60
CA ILE A 25 -19.75 8.61 -11.73
C ILE A 25 -20.71 7.78 -10.86
N GLY A 26 -22.01 7.78 -11.20
CA GLY A 26 -23.03 6.99 -10.49
C GLY A 26 -23.23 5.55 -10.98
N ASN A 27 -22.48 5.04 -11.98
CA ASN A 27 -22.68 3.65 -12.43
C ASN A 27 -21.57 3.01 -13.29
N LEU A 28 -20.31 3.47 -13.20
CA LEU A 28 -19.19 2.68 -13.71
C LEU A 28 -18.71 1.76 -12.59
N ARG A 29 -19.46 0.67 -12.40
CA ARG A 29 -19.01 -0.51 -11.66
C ARG A 29 -17.91 -1.17 -12.48
N PHE A 30 -16.71 -0.61 -12.45
CA PHE A 30 -15.52 -1.41 -12.72
C PHE A 30 -15.48 -2.49 -11.62
N PRO A 31 -15.39 -3.78 -11.94
CA PRO A 31 -15.39 -4.84 -10.93
C PRO A 31 -13.99 -4.96 -10.33
N ILE A 32 -13.54 -3.89 -9.66
CA ILE A 32 -12.59 -3.94 -8.56
C ILE A 32 -12.90 -2.71 -7.71
N ASP A 33 -13.93 -2.80 -6.87
CA ASP A 33 -13.97 -2.04 -5.62
C ASP A 33 -12.82 -2.65 -4.77
N VAL A 34 -11.57 -2.27 -5.06
CA VAL A 34 -10.51 -2.36 -4.06
C VAL A 34 -10.79 -1.22 -3.11
N ASP A 35 -11.42 -1.51 -1.98
CA ASP A 35 -11.34 -0.62 -0.83
C ASP A 35 -9.84 -0.37 -0.60
N LEU A 36 -9.37 0.84 -0.91
CA LEU A 36 -7.96 1.27 -0.78
C LEU A 36 -7.53 1.41 0.70
N GLU A 37 -8.17 0.66 1.59
CA GLU A 37 -7.91 0.63 3.03
C GLU A 37 -7.53 -0.79 3.48
N GLU A 38 -6.81 -1.52 2.64
CA GLU A 38 -5.97 -2.63 3.08
C GLU A 38 -4.57 -2.07 3.40
N ILE A 39 -4.43 -1.53 4.61
CA ILE A 39 -3.14 -1.02 5.10
C ILE A 39 -2.14 -2.18 5.10
N LEU A 40 -0.94 -1.92 4.58
CA LEU A 40 0.12 -2.90 4.35
C LEU A 40 1.44 -2.35 4.88
N GLY A 41 1.53 -2.23 6.19
CA GLY A 41 2.70 -1.59 6.79
C GLY A 41 4.00 -2.35 6.53
N ARG A 42 5.13 -1.62 6.53
CA ARG A 42 6.46 -2.16 6.24
C ARG A 42 7.31 -2.25 7.50
N GLY A 43 8.16 -3.26 7.59
CA GLY A 43 9.16 -3.40 8.63
C GLY A 43 8.82 -4.33 9.79
N ASP A 44 7.58 -4.81 9.93
CA ASP A 44 7.17 -5.81 10.94
C ASP A 44 7.43 -7.24 10.41
N SER A 45 8.70 -7.58 10.20
CA SER A 45 9.11 -8.82 9.54
C SER A 45 8.80 -10.07 10.36
N ASN A 46 8.71 -9.94 11.69
CA ASN A 46 8.36 -11.05 12.58
C ASN A 46 6.85 -11.11 12.92
N ASN A 47 6.05 -10.15 12.42
CA ASN A 47 4.61 -10.02 12.63
C ASN A 47 4.21 -10.00 14.13
N ASP A 48 5.01 -9.32 14.96
CA ASP A 48 4.75 -9.15 16.39
C ASP A 48 3.95 -7.87 16.72
N GLY A 49 3.61 -7.10 15.69
CA GLY A 49 2.84 -5.86 15.78
C GLY A 49 3.70 -4.63 16.09
N ARG A 50 5.04 -4.75 16.09
CA ARG A 50 5.95 -3.65 16.42
C ARG A 50 7.16 -3.62 15.49
N VAL A 51 7.29 -2.57 14.71
CA VAL A 51 8.51 -2.32 13.93
C VAL A 51 9.66 -1.89 14.85
N ASN A 52 10.65 -2.76 15.04
CA ASN A 52 11.80 -2.55 15.92
C ASN A 52 13.04 -3.36 15.48
N ILE A 53 14.09 -3.40 16.32
CA ILE A 53 15.34 -4.10 15.96
C ILE A 53 15.17 -5.62 15.86
N SER A 54 14.17 -6.21 16.52
CA SER A 54 13.87 -7.63 16.43
C SER A 54 13.50 -8.05 15.01
N ASP A 55 12.88 -7.18 14.21
CA ASP A 55 12.58 -7.42 12.79
C ASP A 55 13.85 -7.56 11.96
N THR A 56 14.84 -6.68 12.19
CA THR A 56 16.13 -6.76 11.51
C THR A 56 16.87 -8.05 11.85
N SER A 57 16.76 -8.50 13.11
CA SER A 57 17.36 -9.77 13.55
C SER A 57 16.64 -10.97 12.93
N PHE A 58 15.32 -10.89 12.81
CA PHE A 58 14.50 -11.89 12.14
C PHE A 58 14.89 -12.04 10.66
N LEU A 59 14.99 -10.94 9.92
CA LEU A 59 15.46 -10.95 8.52
C LEU A 59 16.87 -11.49 8.37
N CYS A 60 17.80 -11.15 9.28
CA CYS A 60 19.15 -11.70 9.28
C CYS A 60 19.13 -13.24 9.40
N LEU A 61 18.30 -13.77 10.29
CA LEU A 61 18.18 -15.22 10.49
C LEU A 61 17.59 -15.90 9.26
N TYR A 62 16.52 -15.33 8.69
CA TYR A 62 15.91 -15.82 7.46
C TYR A 62 16.92 -15.88 6.31
N LEU A 63 17.59 -14.77 6.01
CA LEU A 63 18.46 -14.63 4.84
C LEU A 63 19.79 -15.38 4.97
N PHE A 64 20.37 -15.46 6.17
CA PHE A 64 21.75 -15.94 6.33
C PHE A 64 21.90 -17.19 7.20
N ALA A 65 20.87 -17.56 7.97
CA ALA A 65 20.96 -18.69 8.91
C ALA A 65 19.93 -19.80 8.65
N GLY A 66 19.15 -19.71 7.57
CA GLY A 66 18.06 -20.66 7.29
C GLY A 66 16.95 -20.60 8.34
N GLY A 67 16.72 -19.41 8.91
CA GLY A 67 15.63 -19.13 9.83
C GLY A 67 14.26 -19.25 9.16
N GLN A 68 13.22 -19.06 9.96
CA GLN A 68 11.85 -19.08 9.49
C GLN A 68 11.60 -17.97 8.46
N GLU A 69 10.84 -18.28 7.41
CA GLU A 69 10.38 -17.29 6.43
C GLU A 69 9.42 -16.27 7.07
N PRO A 70 9.52 -14.97 6.72
CA PRO A 70 8.57 -13.95 7.19
C PRO A 70 7.13 -14.36 6.88
N PRO A 71 6.20 -14.21 7.85
CA PRO A 71 4.78 -14.51 7.61
C PRO A 71 4.18 -13.70 6.45
N CYS A 72 4.73 -12.51 6.20
CA CYS A 72 4.35 -11.63 5.11
C CYS A 72 5.61 -11.06 4.47
N LEU A 73 5.88 -11.45 3.22
CA LEU A 73 7.06 -10.99 2.51
C LEU A 73 6.98 -9.49 2.15
N ASN A 74 5.76 -8.93 2.03
CA ASN A 74 5.59 -7.48 1.84
C ASN A 74 6.00 -6.66 3.07
N GLN A 75 5.79 -7.19 4.28
CA GLN A 75 6.27 -6.54 5.50
C GLN A 75 7.80 -6.61 5.62
N ALA A 76 8.40 -7.65 5.04
CA ALA A 76 9.83 -7.87 4.99
C ALA A 76 10.55 -7.06 3.90
N ASP A 77 9.86 -6.66 2.83
CA ASP A 77 10.32 -5.73 1.79
C ASP A 77 10.12 -4.27 2.27
N VAL A 78 11.10 -3.82 3.06
CA VAL A 78 11.05 -2.55 3.78
C VAL A 78 11.33 -1.38 2.85
N ASP A 79 12.15 -1.57 1.82
CA ASP A 79 12.49 -0.53 0.85
C ASP A 79 11.58 -0.49 -0.39
N ASP A 80 10.63 -1.41 -0.49
CA ASP A 80 9.60 -1.51 -1.53
C ASP A 80 10.17 -1.77 -2.93
N ASN A 81 11.19 -2.62 -3.01
CA ASN A 81 11.87 -2.92 -4.27
C ASN A 81 11.39 -4.21 -4.96
N GLY A 82 10.46 -4.94 -4.33
CA GLY A 82 9.91 -6.21 -4.80
C GLY A 82 10.77 -7.42 -4.44
N ARG A 83 11.71 -7.29 -3.50
CA ARG A 83 12.61 -8.37 -3.06
C ARG A 83 12.89 -8.23 -1.57
N VAL A 84 13.01 -9.37 -0.91
CA VAL A 84 13.50 -9.44 0.47
C VAL A 84 14.98 -9.82 0.44
N ASP A 85 15.86 -8.87 0.72
CA ASP A 85 17.31 -9.06 0.76
C ASP A 85 18.02 -8.19 1.82
N LEU A 86 19.35 -8.05 1.70
CA LEU A 86 20.16 -7.30 2.66
C LEU A 86 19.81 -5.79 2.69
N SER A 87 19.30 -5.26 1.58
CA SER A 87 18.90 -3.84 1.49
C SER A 87 17.81 -3.50 2.49
N ASP A 88 16.85 -4.40 2.72
CA ASP A 88 15.77 -4.24 3.71
C ASP A 88 16.32 -4.08 5.14
N ILE A 89 17.29 -4.92 5.51
CA ILE A 89 17.94 -4.87 6.83
C ILE A 89 18.67 -3.53 7.01
N ILE A 90 19.37 -3.07 5.99
CA ILE A 90 20.11 -1.80 6.03
C ILE A 90 19.13 -0.63 6.09
N TYR A 91 18.07 -0.67 5.30
CA TYR A 91 17.04 0.36 5.24
C TYR A 91 16.35 0.49 6.61
N LEU A 92 15.87 -0.63 7.16
CA LEU A 92 15.15 -0.65 8.42
C LEU A 92 16.01 -0.15 9.58
N ASN A 93 17.28 -0.59 9.66
CA ASN A 93 18.22 -0.07 10.66
C ASN A 93 18.48 1.43 10.49
N SER A 94 18.70 1.89 9.26
CA SER A 94 18.96 3.30 8.98
C SER A 94 17.79 4.17 9.47
N TRP A 95 16.56 3.75 9.22
CA TRP A 95 15.37 4.44 9.74
C TRP A 95 15.25 4.37 11.27
N LEU A 96 15.35 3.17 11.87
CA LEU A 96 15.18 2.96 13.31
C LEU A 96 16.16 3.80 14.16
N PHE A 97 17.36 4.04 13.65
CA PHE A 97 18.39 4.84 14.31
C PHE A 97 18.46 6.30 13.84
N GLY A 98 17.48 6.77 13.05
CA GLY A 98 17.36 8.17 12.63
C GLY A 98 18.35 8.62 11.55
N GLY A 99 19.04 7.68 10.90
CA GLY A 99 19.97 7.93 9.81
C GLY A 99 19.35 7.88 8.39
N GLY A 100 18.13 7.35 8.26
CA GLY A 100 17.47 7.07 6.98
C GLY A 100 16.05 7.63 6.87
N ALA A 101 15.49 7.51 5.67
CA ALA A 101 14.09 7.84 5.43
C ALA A 101 13.15 6.81 6.09
N SER A 102 11.95 7.23 6.44
CA SER A 102 10.87 6.31 6.82
C SER A 102 10.56 5.34 5.67
N PRO A 103 10.23 4.06 5.97
CA PRO A 103 9.76 3.13 4.95
C PRO A 103 8.71 3.77 4.04
N PRO A 104 8.75 3.46 2.72
CA PRO A 104 7.80 4.00 1.76
C PRO A 104 6.36 3.74 2.17
N SER A 105 5.44 4.49 1.56
CA SER A 105 4.00 4.29 1.74
C SER A 105 3.66 2.78 1.62
N PRO A 106 2.77 2.26 2.47
CA PRO A 106 1.97 2.97 3.46
C PRO A 106 2.70 3.32 4.75
N GLY A 107 4.00 3.05 4.89
CA GLY A 107 4.82 3.45 6.04
C GLY A 107 5.02 2.33 7.08
N PRO A 108 5.74 2.61 8.17
CA PRO A 108 6.01 1.64 9.22
C PRO A 108 4.79 1.49 10.13
N PHE A 109 3.81 0.72 9.68
CA PHE A 109 2.59 0.45 10.42
C PHE A 109 2.40 -1.05 10.65
N ASN A 110 1.57 -1.38 11.64
CA ASN A 110 1.29 -2.73 12.12
C ASN A 110 -0.17 -3.16 11.83
N GLN A 111 -0.85 -2.48 10.92
CA GLN A 111 -2.27 -2.70 10.68
C GLN A 111 -2.45 -3.62 9.49
N HIS A 112 -2.52 -4.92 9.80
CA HIS A 112 -2.83 -6.04 8.90
C HIS A 112 -1.82 -6.27 7.77
N CYS A 113 -1.48 -7.54 7.53
CA CYS A 113 -0.88 -7.95 6.27
C CYS A 113 -2.01 -8.31 5.32
N ALA A 114 -2.29 -7.36 4.45
CA ALA A 114 -3.05 -7.61 3.25
C ALA A 114 -2.11 -8.10 2.13
N PRO A 115 -2.65 -8.76 1.08
CA PRO A 115 -1.89 -9.01 -0.14
C PRO A 115 -1.58 -7.68 -0.85
N ASP A 116 -0.31 -7.39 -1.16
CA ASP A 116 0.02 -6.24 -1.99
C ASP A 116 -0.29 -6.59 -3.46
N LEU A 117 -1.36 -6.01 -3.99
CA LEU A 117 -1.78 -6.23 -5.37
C LEU A 117 -0.82 -5.59 -6.40
N THR A 118 0.09 -4.72 -5.96
CA THR A 118 1.14 -4.14 -6.81
C THR A 118 2.37 -5.05 -6.91
N LEU A 119 2.59 -5.92 -5.93
CA LEU A 119 3.71 -6.86 -5.86
C LEU A 119 3.22 -8.32 -5.76
N PRO A 120 2.68 -8.92 -6.84
CA PRO A 120 2.02 -10.23 -6.81
C PRO A 120 2.97 -11.40 -6.47
N ASN A 121 4.28 -11.17 -6.46
CA ASN A 121 5.29 -12.18 -6.13
C ASN A 121 5.71 -12.15 -4.66
N LEU A 122 5.30 -11.14 -3.90
CA LEU A 122 5.48 -11.05 -2.46
C LEU A 122 4.08 -11.16 -1.84
N SER A 123 3.76 -12.34 -1.34
CA SER A 123 2.46 -12.65 -0.76
C SER A 123 2.55 -12.69 0.76
N CYS A 124 1.40 -12.49 1.40
CA CYS A 124 1.23 -12.65 2.84
C CYS A 124 0.31 -13.85 3.03
N GLU A 125 0.88 -15.04 2.80
CA GLU A 125 0.16 -16.31 2.75
C GLU A 125 -0.15 -16.88 4.13
N ALA A 126 0.62 -16.50 5.15
CA ALA A 126 0.29 -16.76 6.54
C ALA A 126 -0.54 -15.59 7.05
N GLY A 127 -1.87 -15.75 7.00
CA GLY A 127 -2.84 -14.74 7.42
C GLY A 127 -2.39 -14.02 8.70
N CYS A 128 -2.42 -12.69 8.66
CA CYS A 128 -1.90 -11.90 9.76
C CYS A 128 -2.55 -12.28 11.08
N GLY A 129 -1.70 -12.44 12.11
CA GLY A 129 -2.15 -12.68 13.47
C GLY A 129 -3.28 -11.70 13.81
N SER A 130 -4.42 -12.26 14.17
CA SER A 130 -5.65 -11.56 14.50
C SER A 130 -5.54 -10.84 15.84
N TYR A 131 -4.58 -9.91 16.00
CA TYR A 131 -4.46 -9.06 17.18
C TYR A 131 -5.63 -8.07 17.32
N LEU A 132 -6.61 -8.10 16.41
CA LEU A 132 -7.97 -7.60 16.65
C LEU A 132 -8.85 -8.68 17.31
N SER A 133 -8.52 -9.07 18.53
CA SER A 133 -9.51 -9.63 19.46
C SER A 133 -9.13 -9.26 20.88
N ASP A 134 -9.48 -8.04 21.28
CA ASP A 134 -10.24 -7.71 22.50
C ASP A 134 -10.59 -6.22 22.54
#